data_AF-A0AAN9FYR7-F1
#
_entry.id   AF-A0AAN9FYR7-F1
#
_cell.length_a   1.000
_cell.length_b   1.000
_cell.length_c   1.000
_cell.angle_alpha   90.00
_cell.angle_beta   90.00
_cell.angle_gamma   90.00
#
_symmetry.space_group_name_H-M   'P 1'
#
loop_
_entity.id
_entity.type
_entity.pdbx_description
1 polymer ?
#
loop_
_entity_poly.entity_id
_entity_poly.type
_entity_poly.pdbx_seq_one_letter_code
_entity_poly.pdbx_strand_id
1 'polypeptide(L)'
;MIDGNLLEKVDHHKVLGVHIDNNLSWSTHIEQLSKLVSKKVYLLSRIKHFLNCQARKLFFTAHIQSLIDYASTLWDSASDNSLKLLSRLHKRALKVVLLKQTTLTDSDYITNYKAEAEALMQAASLVQDSADPCYQVVFLSDALSVLQALENDKLPQLAKALQMVRQTRRVVLQWIPAHCGIPGNERADELAKEGAVEDQPENSVSFSEQKTIIKALMRPRTNRDDYHTLSREQQVKLIRLRTGHNRLNAHMNRKFKLAPSPTCACGQEDQTAEHILQRCPLLDEERKEVWPSPTPLQTKLYGSRQELEKTTTFITSAGLIV
;
A
#
# COMPACT_ATOMS: atom_id res chain seq x y z
N MET A 1 10.28 -35.77 29.95
CA MET A 1 11.64 -36.22 30.28
C MET A 1 12.48 -36.06 29.02
N ILE A 2 13.60 -35.35 29.09
CA ILE A 2 14.63 -35.33 28.01
C ILE A 2 15.91 -35.82 28.69
N ASP A 3 16.57 -36.83 28.10
CA ASP A 3 17.79 -37.46 28.63
C ASP A 3 17.71 -37.88 30.11
N GLY A 4 16.58 -38.45 30.53
CA GLY A 4 16.39 -38.90 31.92
C GLY A 4 16.05 -37.80 32.93
N ASN A 5 16.06 -36.52 32.53
CA ASN A 5 15.73 -35.40 33.41
C ASN A 5 14.24 -35.03 33.31
N LEU A 6 13.58 -34.91 34.46
CA LEU A 6 12.24 -34.31 34.57
C LEU A 6 12.33 -32.83 34.19
N LEU A 7 11.57 -32.43 33.17
CA LEU A 7 11.48 -31.02 32.77
C LEU A 7 10.50 -30.32 33.70
N GLU A 8 10.91 -29.16 34.22
CA GLU A 8 10.03 -28.27 34.95
C GLU A 8 8.91 -27.77 34.03
N LYS A 9 7.66 -27.97 34.45
CA LYS A 9 6.50 -27.39 33.77
C LYS A 9 6.30 -25.97 34.30
N VAL A 10 6.60 -24.99 33.46
CA VAL A 10 6.42 -23.56 33.77
C VAL A 10 5.23 -23.00 33.01
N ASP A 11 4.53 -22.02 33.60
CA ASP A 11 3.39 -21.37 32.95
C ASP A 11 3.81 -20.44 31.80
N HIS A 12 5.04 -19.93 31.86
CA HIS A 12 5.65 -19.16 30.79
C HIS A 12 7.16 -19.30 30.80
N HIS A 13 7.79 -19.15 29.65
CA HIS A 13 9.24 -19.17 29.50
C HIS A 13 9.71 -18.12 28.48
N LYS A 14 10.91 -17.58 28.68
CA LYS A 14 11.49 -16.57 27.77
C LYS A 14 12.47 -17.22 26.81
N VAL A 15 12.17 -17.16 25.52
CA VAL A 15 13.02 -17.69 24.45
C VAL A 15 13.39 -16.55 23.50
N LEU A 16 14.69 -16.29 23.34
CA LEU A 16 15.22 -15.26 22.43
C LEU A 16 14.57 -13.88 22.63
N GLY A 17 14.16 -13.52 23.85
CA GLY A 17 13.51 -12.23 24.11
C GLY A 17 11.98 -12.24 24.03
N VAL A 18 11.36 -13.35 23.60
CA VAL A 18 9.90 -13.52 23.52
C VAL A 18 9.42 -14.36 24.71
N HIS A 19 8.36 -13.92 25.38
CA HIS A 19 7.72 -14.71 26.43
C HIS A 19 6.65 -15.61 25.81
N ILE A 20 6.84 -16.91 25.91
CA ILE A 20 5.89 -17.93 25.43
C ILE A 20 5.16 -18.46 26.66
N ASP A 21 3.84 -18.29 26.70
CA ASP A 21 2.98 -18.89 27.73
C ASP A 21 2.41 -20.23 27.27
N ASN A 22 1.98 -21.06 28.23
CA ASN A 22 1.48 -22.42 27.99
C ASN A 22 0.19 -22.49 27.14
N ASN A 23 -0.51 -21.37 26.95
CA ASN A 23 -1.76 -21.28 26.19
C ASN A 23 -1.59 -20.47 24.89
N LEU A 24 -0.36 -20.06 24.55
CA LEU A 24 -0.05 -19.17 23.43
C LEU A 24 -0.95 -17.92 23.40
N SER A 25 -1.29 -17.39 24.58
CA SER A 25 -2.10 -16.16 24.72
C SER A 25 -1.31 -14.91 24.36
N TRP A 26 0.02 -14.97 24.54
CA TRP A 26 1.00 -13.90 24.39
C TRP A 26 0.80 -12.72 25.34
N SER A 27 -0.07 -12.84 26.34
CA SER A 27 -0.46 -11.73 27.22
C SER A 27 0.75 -11.21 28.00
N THR A 28 1.54 -12.11 28.60
CA THR A 28 2.75 -11.76 29.34
C THR A 28 3.78 -11.06 28.44
N HIS A 29 3.97 -11.54 27.21
CA HIS A 29 4.88 -10.93 26.25
C HIS A 29 4.43 -9.52 25.88
N ILE A 30 3.16 -9.35 25.54
CA ILE A 30 2.59 -8.06 25.12
C ILE A 30 2.65 -7.04 26.27
N GLU A 31 2.41 -7.46 27.51
CA GLU A 31 2.54 -6.58 28.68
C GLU A 31 3.99 -6.10 28.88
N GLN A 32 4.96 -7.01 28.79
CA GLN A 32 6.37 -6.65 28.93
C GLN A 32 6.85 -5.75 27.79
N LEU A 33 6.48 -6.08 26.55
CA LEU A 33 6.73 -5.26 25.38
C LEU A 33 6.11 -3.87 25.53
N SER A 34 4.87 -3.79 26.01
CA SER A 34 4.17 -2.52 26.26
C SER A 34 4.92 -1.65 27.29
N LYS A 35 5.48 -2.25 28.35
CA LYS A 35 6.32 -1.52 29.32
C LYS A 35 7.58 -0.95 28.65
N LEU A 36 8.24 -1.70 27.79
CA LEU A 36 9.43 -1.25 27.06
C LEU A 36 9.10 -0.12 26.07
N VAL A 37 8.06 -0.30 25.26
CA VAL A 37 7.57 0.69 24.31
C VAL A 37 7.18 1.98 25.02
N SER A 38 6.42 1.89 26.12
CA SER A 38 5.99 3.04 26.92
C SER A 38 7.17 3.90 27.38
N LYS A 39 8.26 3.30 27.85
CA LYS A 39 9.49 4.02 28.23
C LYS A 39 10.09 4.79 27.05
N LYS A 40 10.13 4.20 25.86
CA LYS A 40 10.65 4.85 24.64
C LYS A 40 9.74 5.97 24.14
N VAL A 41 8.43 5.79 24.22
CA VAL A 41 7.44 6.84 23.91
C VAL A 41 7.56 8.01 24.87
N TYR A 42 7.72 7.75 26.16
CA TYR A 42 7.95 8.78 27.16
C TYR A 42 9.21 9.58 26.84
N LEU A 43 10.35 8.91 26.59
CA LEU A 43 11.59 9.58 26.22
C LEU A 43 11.40 10.46 24.98
N LEU A 44 10.82 9.91 23.91
CA LEU A 44 10.53 10.67 22.68
C LEU A 44 9.68 11.91 22.99
N SER A 45 8.67 11.79 23.85
CA SER A 45 7.79 12.90 24.20
C SER A 45 8.51 14.06 24.90
N ARG A 46 9.59 13.77 25.63
CA ARG A 46 10.42 14.77 26.32
C ARG A 46 11.38 15.47 25.36
N ILE A 47 11.98 14.71 24.43
CA ILE A 47 13.01 15.24 23.54
C ILE A 47 12.46 15.77 22.22
N LYS A 48 11.16 15.57 21.91
CA LYS A 48 10.54 15.88 20.61
C LYS A 48 10.80 17.31 20.11
N HIS A 49 10.89 18.28 21.02
CA HIS A 49 11.08 19.69 20.69
C HIS A 49 12.51 20.02 20.24
N PHE A 50 13.48 19.17 20.60
CA PHE A 50 14.87 19.28 20.16
C PHE A 50 15.14 18.51 18.86
N LEU A 51 14.14 17.78 18.33
CA LEU A 51 14.29 16.92 17.17
C LEU A 51 13.51 17.46 15.97
N ASN A 52 14.18 17.56 14.82
CA ASN A 52 13.51 17.79 13.54
C ASN A 52 12.62 16.59 13.15
N CYS A 53 11.77 16.76 12.14
CA CYS A 53 10.82 15.72 11.70
C CYS A 53 11.52 14.40 11.36
N GLN A 54 12.64 14.46 10.64
CA GLN A 54 13.40 13.28 10.22
C GLN A 54 14.00 12.53 11.42
N ALA A 55 14.55 13.25 12.40
CA ALA A 55 15.11 12.66 13.62
C ALA A 55 14.01 12.01 14.49
N ARG A 56 12.83 12.63 14.61
CA ARG A 56 11.67 12.01 15.28
C ARG A 56 11.25 10.71 14.59
N LYS A 57 11.17 10.73 13.25
CA LYS A 57 10.83 9.54 12.45
C LYS A 57 11.87 8.43 12.61
N LEU A 58 13.15 8.79 12.62
CA LEU A 58 14.26 7.86 12.83
C LEU A 58 14.19 7.24 14.23
N PHE A 59 14.02 8.04 15.28
CA PHE A 59 13.89 7.54 16.65
C PHE A 59 12.75 6.53 16.77
N PHE A 60 11.59 6.86 16.23
CA PHE A 60 10.44 5.96 16.24
C PHE A 60 10.75 4.64 15.55
N THR A 61 11.32 4.69 14.34
CA THR A 61 11.62 3.49 13.56
C THR A 61 12.66 2.61 14.26
N ALA A 62 13.71 3.22 14.80
CA ALA A 62 14.84 2.52 15.42
C ALA A 62 14.56 1.99 16.84
N HIS A 63 13.74 2.69 17.64
CA HIS A 63 13.58 2.37 19.06
C HIS A 63 12.17 1.94 19.48
N ILE A 64 11.15 2.20 18.66
CA ILE A 64 9.75 1.85 18.97
C ILE A 64 9.26 0.78 18.01
N GLN A 65 9.30 1.06 16.70
CA GLN A 65 8.83 0.13 15.67
C GLN A 65 9.65 -1.18 15.67
N SER A 66 10.97 -1.10 15.85
CA SER A 66 11.84 -2.27 15.91
C SER A 66 11.47 -3.26 17.03
N LEU A 67 11.06 -2.74 18.21
CA LEU A 67 10.58 -3.57 19.33
C LEU A 67 9.23 -4.23 19.00
N ILE A 68 8.35 -3.49 18.34
CA ILE A 68 7.01 -3.93 17.94
C ILE A 68 7.05 -4.91 16.76
N ASP A 69 8.05 -4.84 15.89
CA ASP A 69 8.16 -5.74 14.75
C ASP A 69 8.90 -7.04 15.12
N TYR A 70 9.73 -7.00 16.16
CA TYR A 70 10.48 -8.17 16.62
C TYR A 70 9.57 -9.35 16.97
N ALA A 71 9.79 -10.47 16.28
CA ALA A 71 9.02 -11.71 16.41
C ALA A 71 7.50 -11.54 16.29
N SER A 72 7.02 -10.46 15.66
CA SER A 72 5.58 -10.17 15.60
C SER A 72 4.77 -11.22 14.89
N THR A 73 5.34 -11.94 13.92
CA THR A 73 4.69 -13.09 13.27
C THR A 73 4.23 -14.18 14.24
N LEU A 74 4.81 -14.26 15.45
CA LEU A 74 4.41 -15.24 16.47
C LEU A 74 3.23 -14.76 17.32
N TRP A 75 3.25 -13.50 17.74
CA TRP A 75 2.33 -12.97 18.74
C TRP A 75 1.24 -12.04 18.17
N ASP A 76 1.26 -11.73 16.87
CA ASP A 76 0.22 -10.92 16.20
C ASP A 76 -1.15 -11.64 16.16
N SER A 77 -1.19 -12.94 16.46
CA SER A 77 -2.43 -13.72 16.64
C SER A 77 -3.03 -13.62 18.05
N ALA A 78 -2.44 -12.83 18.95
CA ALA A 78 -2.97 -12.63 20.29
C ALA A 78 -4.36 -11.97 20.28
N SER A 79 -5.08 -12.05 21.40
CA SER A 79 -6.41 -11.45 21.50
C SER A 79 -6.38 -9.94 21.24
N ASP A 80 -7.45 -9.42 20.63
CA ASP A 80 -7.62 -7.98 20.42
C ASP A 80 -7.50 -7.19 21.73
N ASN A 81 -7.93 -7.77 22.85
CA ASN A 81 -7.80 -7.14 24.16
C ASN A 81 -6.34 -6.94 24.57
N SER A 82 -5.49 -7.95 24.35
CA SER A 82 -4.05 -7.85 24.60
C SER A 82 -3.40 -6.82 23.64
N LEU A 83 -3.75 -6.88 22.36
CA LEU A 83 -3.18 -5.99 21.33
C LEU A 83 -3.63 -4.53 21.44
N LYS A 84 -4.80 -4.25 22.03
CA LYS A 84 -5.31 -2.87 22.27
C LYS A 84 -4.33 -2.02 23.08
N LEU A 85 -3.65 -2.58 24.07
CA LEU A 85 -2.67 -1.83 24.87
C LEU A 85 -1.49 -1.36 24.01
N LEU A 86 -0.92 -2.28 23.23
CA LEU A 86 0.21 -2.00 22.35
C LEU A 86 -0.18 -1.02 21.24
N SER A 87 -1.38 -1.19 20.66
CA SER A 87 -2.01 -0.28 19.71
C SER A 87 -2.06 1.18 20.24
N ARG A 88 -2.57 1.38 21.46
CA ARG A 88 -2.66 2.72 22.08
C ARG A 88 -1.29 3.37 22.24
N LEU A 89 -0.29 2.62 22.67
CA LEU A 89 1.08 3.10 22.80
C LEU A 89 1.67 3.47 21.43
N HIS A 90 1.41 2.67 20.41
CA HIS A 90 1.89 2.89 19.05
C HIS A 90 1.28 4.16 18.43
N LYS A 91 -0.04 4.37 18.59
CA LYS A 91 -0.74 5.61 18.21
C LYS A 91 -0.20 6.83 18.95
N ARG A 92 0.02 6.71 20.27
CA ARG A 92 0.59 7.79 21.09
C ARG A 92 1.99 8.18 20.61
N ALA A 93 2.83 7.20 20.30
CA ALA A 93 4.15 7.42 19.74
C ALA A 93 4.08 8.22 18.43
N LEU A 94 3.17 7.83 17.53
CA LEU A 94 3.01 8.49 16.25
C LEU A 94 2.54 9.96 16.40
N LYS A 95 1.63 10.26 17.34
CA LYS A 95 1.25 11.65 17.65
C LYS A 95 2.45 12.51 18.04
N VAL A 96 3.36 11.95 18.84
CA VAL A 96 4.59 12.63 19.23
C VAL A 96 5.51 12.86 18.03
N VAL A 97 5.64 11.86 17.13
CA VAL A 97 6.46 11.97 15.92
C VAL A 97 5.91 13.01 14.96
N LEU A 98 4.61 12.99 14.68
CA LEU A 98 3.96 13.86 13.70
C LEU A 98 3.61 15.24 14.26
N LEU A 99 3.68 15.43 15.59
CA LEU A 99 3.18 16.63 16.29
C LEU A 99 1.72 16.99 15.94
N LYS A 100 0.91 15.99 15.60
CA LYS A 100 -0.53 16.20 15.40
C LYS A 100 -1.20 16.47 16.75
N GLN A 101 -1.97 17.56 16.83
CA GLN A 101 -2.75 17.93 18.02
C GLN A 101 -4.00 17.05 18.17
N THR A 102 -4.56 16.57 17.06
CA THR A 102 -5.76 15.73 17.06
C THR A 102 -5.44 14.25 17.30
N THR A 103 -6.43 13.54 17.83
CA THR A 103 -6.46 12.08 17.83
C THR A 103 -6.30 11.62 16.38
N LEU A 104 -5.28 10.81 16.09
CA LEU A 104 -5.35 9.93 14.92
C LEU A 104 -6.56 9.05 15.18
N THR A 105 -7.72 9.47 14.69
CA THR A 105 -8.94 8.69 14.80
C THR A 105 -8.75 7.47 13.90
N ASP A 106 -9.37 6.37 14.29
CA ASP A 106 -9.33 5.16 13.48
C ASP A 106 -9.99 5.37 12.09
N SER A 107 -10.81 6.42 11.97
CA SER A 107 -11.41 6.89 10.72
C SER A 107 -10.45 7.57 9.75
N ASP A 108 -9.29 8.10 10.20
CA ASP A 108 -8.40 8.89 9.32
C ASP A 108 -7.74 8.05 8.21
N TYR A 109 -7.72 6.72 8.33
CA TYR A 109 -6.95 5.86 7.43
C TYR A 109 -7.56 4.46 7.27
N ILE A 110 -8.61 4.34 6.46
CA ILE A 110 -9.07 3.06 5.92
C ILE A 110 -8.17 2.68 4.74
N THR A 111 -7.75 1.42 4.65
CA THR A 111 -7.01 0.94 3.46
C THR A 111 -7.97 0.80 2.28
N ASN A 112 -7.53 1.08 1.04
CA ASN A 112 -8.36 0.84 -0.16
C ASN A 112 -8.96 -0.57 -0.15
N TYR A 113 -8.16 -1.58 0.20
CA TYR A 113 -8.60 -2.96 0.35
C TYR A 113 -9.80 -3.13 1.31
N LYS A 114 -9.78 -2.44 2.47
CA LYS A 114 -10.89 -2.48 3.43
C LYS A 114 -12.11 -1.73 2.91
N ALA A 115 -11.92 -0.58 2.28
CA ALA A 115 -13.01 0.18 1.67
C ALA A 115 -13.69 -0.62 0.55
N GLU A 116 -12.90 -1.29 -0.29
CA GLU A 116 -13.37 -2.16 -1.38
C GLU A 116 -14.14 -3.38 -0.83
N ALA A 117 -13.63 -4.02 0.22
CA ALA A 117 -14.32 -5.14 0.88
C ALA A 117 -15.64 -4.70 1.54
N GLU A 118 -15.64 -3.54 2.22
CA GLU A 118 -16.83 -2.95 2.84
C GLU A 118 -17.88 -2.59 1.78
N ALA A 119 -17.47 -2.01 0.65
CA ALA A 119 -18.37 -1.69 -0.45
C ALA A 119 -19.11 -2.94 -0.96
N LEU A 120 -18.42 -4.07 -1.11
CA LEU A 120 -19.06 -5.34 -1.48
C LEU A 120 -19.98 -5.89 -0.38
N MET A 121 -19.61 -5.74 0.89
CA MET A 121 -20.48 -6.15 2.01
C MET A 121 -21.77 -5.33 2.06
N GLN A 122 -21.67 -4.02 1.90
CA GLN A 122 -22.83 -3.12 1.87
C GLN A 122 -23.71 -3.41 0.65
N ALA A 123 -23.11 -3.61 -0.52
CA ALA A 123 -23.85 -4.01 -1.72
C ALA A 123 -24.58 -5.34 -1.51
N ALA A 124 -23.95 -6.32 -0.85
CA ALA A 124 -24.60 -7.59 -0.52
C ALA A 124 -25.78 -7.41 0.44
N SER A 125 -25.66 -6.54 1.45
CA SER A 125 -26.75 -6.22 2.36
C SER A 125 -27.93 -5.56 1.64
N LEU A 126 -27.66 -4.55 0.80
CA LEU A 126 -28.70 -3.86 0.02
C LEU A 126 -29.43 -4.81 -0.92
N VAL A 127 -28.71 -5.73 -1.56
CA VAL A 127 -29.33 -6.77 -2.39
C VAL A 127 -30.18 -7.69 -1.53
N GLN A 128 -29.68 -8.14 -0.38
CA GLN A 128 -30.43 -9.01 0.53
C GLN A 128 -31.77 -8.39 0.94
N ASP A 129 -31.77 -7.10 1.27
CA ASP A 129 -32.95 -6.36 1.74
C ASP A 129 -33.86 -5.87 0.59
N SER A 130 -33.41 -6.01 -0.66
CA SER A 130 -34.18 -5.60 -1.82
C SER A 130 -35.42 -6.47 -2.01
N ALA A 131 -36.57 -5.82 -2.25
CA ALA A 131 -37.81 -6.47 -2.66
C ALA A 131 -37.83 -6.85 -4.17
N ASP A 132 -36.76 -6.54 -4.91
CA ASP A 132 -36.65 -6.85 -6.33
C ASP A 132 -36.67 -8.38 -6.54
N PRO A 133 -37.57 -8.91 -7.41
CA PRO A 133 -37.67 -10.33 -7.72
C PRO A 133 -36.49 -10.87 -8.55
N CYS A 134 -35.45 -10.08 -8.80
CA CYS A 134 -34.28 -10.49 -9.54
C CYS A 134 -33.61 -11.75 -8.96
N TYR A 135 -33.64 -12.84 -9.75
CA TYR A 135 -33.06 -14.13 -9.39
C TYR A 135 -31.54 -14.18 -9.61
N GLN A 136 -30.98 -13.30 -10.45
CA GLN A 136 -29.54 -13.31 -10.78
C GLN A 136 -28.88 -11.96 -10.48
N VAL A 137 -27.91 -11.97 -9.58
CA VAL A 137 -27.17 -10.78 -9.17
C VAL A 137 -25.71 -10.91 -9.58
N VAL A 138 -25.18 -9.88 -10.23
CA VAL A 138 -23.77 -9.79 -10.62
C VAL A 138 -23.12 -8.62 -9.89
N PHE A 139 -22.17 -8.92 -9.01
CA PHE A 139 -21.31 -7.92 -8.38
C PHE A 139 -20.08 -7.70 -9.25
N LEU A 140 -19.98 -6.50 -9.81
CA LEU A 140 -18.83 -6.05 -10.58
C LEU A 140 -17.88 -5.29 -9.66
N SER A 141 -16.59 -5.66 -9.65
CA SER A 141 -15.59 -4.98 -8.82
C SER A 141 -14.24 -4.97 -9.52
N ASP A 142 -13.51 -3.86 -9.43
CA ASP A 142 -12.13 -3.75 -9.89
C ASP A 142 -11.08 -4.13 -8.83
N ALA A 143 -11.54 -4.42 -7.61
CA ALA A 143 -10.74 -4.87 -6.47
C ALA A 143 -10.30 -6.34 -6.58
N LEU A 144 -9.39 -6.64 -7.51
CA LEU A 144 -8.88 -8.01 -7.71
C LEU A 144 -8.31 -8.61 -6.41
N SER A 145 -7.66 -7.78 -5.59
CA SER A 145 -7.10 -8.18 -4.29
C SER A 145 -8.17 -8.69 -3.32
N VAL A 146 -9.35 -8.07 -3.28
CA VAL A 146 -10.49 -8.47 -2.45
C VAL A 146 -11.10 -9.77 -2.95
N LEU A 147 -11.26 -9.91 -4.27
CA LEU A 147 -11.79 -11.13 -4.88
C LEU A 147 -10.87 -12.33 -4.64
N GLN A 148 -9.55 -12.15 -4.81
CA GLN A 148 -8.55 -13.18 -4.50
C GLN A 148 -8.53 -13.52 -3.01
N ALA A 149 -8.69 -12.54 -2.13
CA ALA A 149 -8.73 -12.78 -0.69
C ALA A 149 -9.98 -13.57 -0.28
N LEU A 150 -11.11 -13.33 -0.93
CA LEU A 150 -12.35 -14.07 -0.74
C LEU A 150 -12.21 -15.54 -1.18
N GLU A 151 -11.56 -15.81 -2.32
CA GLU A 151 -11.27 -17.18 -2.78
C GLU A 151 -10.37 -17.96 -1.82
N ASN A 152 -9.53 -17.27 -1.03
CA ASN A 152 -8.62 -17.86 -0.06
C ASN A 152 -9.16 -17.78 1.39
N ASP A 153 -10.47 -17.62 1.58
CA ASP A 153 -11.15 -17.57 2.89
C ASP A 153 -10.63 -16.49 3.87
N LYS A 154 -10.00 -15.43 3.35
CA LYS A 154 -9.43 -14.35 4.18
C LYS A 154 -10.45 -13.28 4.57
N LEU A 155 -11.66 -13.34 4.02
CA LEU A 155 -12.74 -12.36 4.23
C LEU A 155 -14.04 -13.06 4.69
N PRO A 156 -14.06 -13.64 5.91
CA PRO A 156 -15.18 -14.46 6.37
C PRO A 156 -16.50 -13.67 6.51
N GLN A 157 -16.43 -12.38 6.84
CA GLN A 157 -17.62 -11.53 6.95
C GLN A 157 -18.27 -11.28 5.59
N LEU A 158 -17.47 -10.95 4.57
CA LEU A 158 -17.95 -10.80 3.19
C LEU A 158 -18.45 -12.13 2.62
N ALA A 159 -17.74 -13.23 2.89
CA ALA A 159 -18.17 -14.57 2.48
C ALA A 159 -19.56 -14.91 3.05
N LYS A 160 -19.78 -14.61 4.34
CA LYS A 160 -21.07 -14.80 5.01
C LYS A 160 -22.17 -13.92 4.39
N ALA A 161 -21.90 -12.63 4.16
CA ALA A 161 -22.87 -11.72 3.56
C ALA A 161 -23.30 -12.20 2.16
N LEU A 162 -22.34 -12.59 1.31
CA LEU A 162 -22.63 -13.14 -0.01
C LEU A 162 -23.34 -14.49 0.05
N GLN A 163 -23.04 -15.32 1.05
CA GLN A 163 -23.73 -16.59 1.27
C GLN A 163 -25.21 -16.38 1.62
N MET A 164 -25.54 -15.35 2.40
CA MET A 164 -26.95 -15.01 2.69
C MET A 164 -27.70 -14.65 1.41
N VAL A 165 -27.10 -13.82 0.54
CA VAL A 165 -27.69 -13.50 -0.77
C VAL A 165 -27.86 -14.72 -1.65
N ARG A 166 -26.90 -15.67 -1.59
CA ARG A 166 -26.96 -16.94 -2.34
C ARG A 166 -28.12 -17.85 -1.92
N GLN A 167 -28.72 -17.65 -0.75
CA GLN A 167 -29.87 -18.46 -0.31
C GLN A 167 -31.11 -18.16 -1.15
N THR A 168 -31.25 -16.95 -1.66
CA THR A 168 -32.44 -16.50 -2.40
C THR A 168 -32.15 -16.18 -3.87
N ARG A 169 -30.89 -15.92 -4.23
CA ARG A 169 -30.49 -15.44 -5.55
C ARG A 169 -29.24 -16.16 -6.05
N ARG A 170 -29.10 -16.29 -7.37
CA ARG A 170 -27.86 -16.70 -8.02
C ARG A 170 -26.87 -15.52 -8.03
N VAL A 171 -25.79 -15.64 -7.27
CA VAL A 171 -24.76 -14.58 -7.14
C VAL A 171 -23.53 -14.89 -7.99
N VAL A 172 -23.11 -13.94 -8.82
CA VAL A 172 -21.86 -13.94 -9.57
C VAL A 172 -20.99 -12.78 -9.11
N LEU A 173 -19.70 -13.05 -8.86
CA LEU A 173 -18.68 -12.03 -8.67
C LEU A 173 -17.83 -11.97 -9.93
N GLN A 174 -17.68 -10.79 -10.51
CA GLN A 174 -16.91 -10.62 -11.73
C GLN A 174 -15.93 -9.46 -11.56
N TRP A 175 -14.65 -9.78 -11.75
CA TRP A 175 -13.62 -8.75 -11.81
C TRP A 175 -13.74 -7.95 -13.11
N ILE A 176 -13.60 -6.63 -13.02
CA ILE A 176 -13.54 -5.73 -14.16
C ILE A 176 -12.33 -4.80 -14.07
N PRO A 177 -11.72 -4.38 -15.18
CA PRO A 177 -10.58 -3.47 -15.14
C PRO A 177 -10.96 -2.06 -14.67
N ALA A 178 -10.16 -1.49 -13.77
CA ALA A 178 -10.29 -0.10 -13.32
C ALA A 178 -9.95 0.90 -14.43
N HIS A 179 -10.59 2.07 -14.41
CA HIS A 179 -10.26 3.26 -15.22
C HIS A 179 -10.13 3.00 -16.74
N CYS A 180 -11.08 2.26 -17.31
CA CYS A 180 -11.09 1.90 -18.72
C CYS A 180 -12.35 2.35 -19.48
N GLY A 181 -13.13 3.30 -18.94
CA GLY A 181 -14.33 3.80 -19.60
C GLY A 181 -15.60 3.00 -19.32
N ILE A 182 -15.60 2.10 -18.32
CA ILE A 182 -16.81 1.33 -17.95
C ILE A 182 -17.72 2.25 -17.12
N PRO A 183 -18.88 2.71 -17.65
CA PRO A 183 -19.62 3.82 -17.02
C PRO A 183 -20.05 3.53 -15.58
N GLY A 184 -20.52 2.31 -15.29
CA GLY A 184 -20.93 1.93 -13.93
C GLY A 184 -19.75 1.83 -12.94
N ASN A 185 -18.57 1.39 -13.41
CA ASN A 185 -17.38 1.32 -12.57
C ASN A 185 -16.80 2.70 -12.29
N GLU A 186 -16.75 3.55 -13.32
CA GLU A 186 -16.30 4.94 -13.18
C GLU A 186 -17.21 5.72 -12.24
N ARG A 187 -18.53 5.51 -12.33
CA ARG A 187 -19.48 6.12 -11.40
C ARG A 187 -19.29 5.63 -9.96
N ALA A 188 -19.01 4.34 -9.76
CA ALA A 188 -18.74 3.80 -8.43
C ALA A 188 -17.43 4.37 -7.83
N ASP A 189 -16.37 4.49 -8.63
CA ASP A 189 -15.09 5.08 -8.23
C ASP A 189 -15.23 6.59 -7.90
N GLU A 190 -16.01 7.33 -8.68
CA GLU A 190 -16.36 8.74 -8.38
C GLU A 190 -17.08 8.86 -7.02
N LEU A 191 -18.15 8.08 -6.81
CA LEU A 191 -18.92 8.10 -5.56
C LEU A 191 -18.06 7.69 -4.35
N ALA A 192 -17.17 6.71 -4.52
CA ALA A 192 -16.24 6.32 -3.47
C ALA A 192 -15.26 7.45 -3.11
N LYS A 193 -14.78 8.22 -4.10
CA LYS A 193 -13.92 9.40 -3.90
C LYS A 193 -14.66 10.55 -3.22
N GLU A 194 -15.91 10.79 -3.59
CA GLU A 194 -16.78 11.79 -2.95
C GLU A 194 -17.00 11.43 -1.47
N GLY A 195 -17.41 10.18 -1.20
CA GLY A 195 -17.64 9.69 0.15
C GLY A 195 -16.37 9.69 1.03
N ALA A 196 -15.19 9.49 0.45
CA ALA A 196 -13.92 9.53 1.19
C ALA A 196 -13.58 10.90 1.78
N VAL A 197 -14.26 11.98 1.35
CA VAL A 197 -14.10 13.34 1.89
C VAL A 197 -15.04 13.59 3.09
N GLU A 198 -16.08 12.76 3.25
CA GLU A 198 -17.05 12.89 4.34
C GLU A 198 -16.56 12.24 5.64
N ASP A 199 -17.18 12.64 6.76
CA ASP A 199 -16.90 12.08 8.08
C ASP A 199 -17.23 10.58 8.10
N GLN A 200 -16.19 9.76 8.25
CA GLN A 200 -16.32 8.32 8.31
C GLN A 200 -16.62 7.86 9.74
N PRO A 201 -17.45 6.83 9.94
CA PRO A 201 -17.69 6.24 11.25
C PRO A 201 -16.38 5.73 11.88
N GLU A 202 -16.27 5.80 13.21
CA GLU A 202 -15.14 5.22 13.93
C GLU A 202 -15.17 3.69 13.83
N ASN A 203 -14.46 3.16 12.83
CA ASN A 203 -14.30 1.72 12.66
C ASN A 203 -13.10 1.22 13.45
N SER A 204 -13.24 0.12 14.20
CA SER A 204 -12.10 -0.48 14.88
C SER A 204 -11.05 -0.95 13.87
N VAL A 205 -9.83 -0.43 13.99
CA VAL A 205 -8.68 -0.86 13.18
C VAL A 205 -7.88 -1.89 13.97
N SER A 206 -7.69 -3.07 13.39
CA SER A 206 -6.86 -4.14 13.96
C SER A 206 -5.41 -3.68 14.14
N PHE A 207 -4.66 -4.35 15.01
CA PHE A 207 -3.26 -3.98 15.25
C PHE A 207 -2.39 -4.09 13.98
N SER A 208 -2.62 -5.11 13.16
CA SER A 208 -1.91 -5.32 11.90
C SER A 208 -2.20 -4.22 10.86
N GLU A 209 -3.46 -3.81 10.73
CA GLU A 209 -3.84 -2.66 9.90
C GLU A 209 -3.16 -1.36 10.40
N GLN A 210 -3.13 -1.13 11.72
CA GLN A 210 -2.46 0.03 12.30
C GLN A 210 -0.97 0.04 11.98
N LYS A 211 -0.27 -1.11 12.05
CA LYS A 211 1.14 -1.19 11.63
C LYS A 211 1.32 -0.74 10.19
N THR A 212 0.42 -1.13 9.30
CA THR A 212 0.47 -0.79 7.87
C THR A 212 0.24 0.71 7.64
N ILE A 213 -0.79 1.27 8.25
CA ILE A 213 -1.12 2.70 8.20
C ILE A 213 0.06 3.53 8.73
N ILE A 214 0.60 3.15 9.89
CA ILE A 214 1.72 3.83 10.51
C ILE A 214 2.95 3.79 9.59
N LYS A 215 3.29 2.63 9.02
CA LYS A 215 4.37 2.52 8.04
C LYS A 215 4.16 3.47 6.86
N ALA A 216 2.94 3.60 6.34
CA ALA A 216 2.63 4.54 5.27
C ALA A 216 2.80 6.01 5.70
N LEU A 217 2.37 6.39 6.90
CA LEU A 217 2.51 7.75 7.45
C LEU A 217 3.97 8.14 7.71
N MET A 218 4.79 7.14 8.04
CA MET A 218 6.21 7.34 8.33
C MET A 218 7.03 7.52 7.06
N ARG A 219 6.57 7.02 5.91
CA ARG A 219 7.25 7.22 4.62
C ARG A 219 7.47 8.71 4.36
N PRO A 220 8.63 9.10 3.81
CA PRO A 220 8.80 10.46 3.31
C PRO A 220 7.69 10.71 2.29
N ARG A 221 6.98 11.85 2.41
CA ARG A 221 6.19 12.32 1.29
C ARG A 221 7.21 12.68 0.22
N THR A 222 7.33 11.86 -0.82
CA THR A 222 8.02 12.28 -2.04
C THR A 222 7.30 13.53 -2.52
N ASN A 223 8.07 14.53 -2.99
CA ASN A 223 7.46 15.69 -3.63
C ASN A 223 6.54 15.15 -4.72
N ARG A 224 5.22 15.35 -4.57
CA ARG A 224 4.26 14.91 -5.58
C ARG A 224 4.45 15.88 -6.73
N ASP A 225 5.08 15.41 -7.80
CA ASP A 225 5.11 16.15 -9.05
C ASP A 225 3.71 16.13 -9.69
N ASP A 226 3.58 16.87 -10.79
CA ASP A 226 2.29 17.06 -11.46
C ASP A 226 1.81 15.82 -12.23
N TYR A 227 2.43 14.64 -12.03
CA TYR A 227 2.11 13.39 -12.70
C TYR A 227 0.61 13.05 -12.68
N HIS A 228 -0.03 13.22 -11.52
CA HIS A 228 -1.46 12.90 -11.35
C HIS A 228 -2.40 13.86 -12.07
N THR A 229 -1.89 14.99 -12.58
CA THR A 229 -2.68 15.97 -13.35
C THR A 229 -2.67 15.70 -14.86
N LEU A 230 -1.85 14.73 -15.30
CA LEU A 230 -1.71 14.34 -16.71
C LEU A 230 -2.82 13.38 -17.13
N SER A 231 -3.00 13.22 -18.45
CA SER A 231 -3.91 12.20 -18.99
C SER A 231 -3.45 10.79 -18.62
N ARG A 232 -4.38 9.82 -18.62
CA ARG A 232 -4.05 8.43 -18.30
C ARG A 232 -2.98 7.86 -19.22
N GLU A 233 -3.03 8.20 -20.51
CA GLU A 233 -2.03 7.79 -21.50
C GLU A 233 -0.64 8.32 -21.14
N GLN A 234 -0.55 9.60 -20.80
CA GLN A 234 0.69 10.25 -20.38
C GLN A 234 1.25 9.65 -19.09
N GLN A 235 0.38 9.41 -18.11
CA GLN A 235 0.72 8.74 -16.86
C GLN A 235 1.32 7.34 -17.11
N VAL A 236 0.70 6.53 -17.98
CA VAL A 236 1.19 5.19 -18.32
C VAL A 236 2.59 5.25 -18.95
N LYS A 237 2.83 6.16 -19.89
CA LYS A 237 4.17 6.34 -20.50
C LYS A 237 5.21 6.71 -19.44
N LEU A 238 4.91 7.70 -18.61
CA LEU A 238 5.83 8.19 -17.57
C LEU A 238 6.14 7.14 -16.50
N ILE A 239 5.14 6.41 -16.00
CA ILE A 239 5.39 5.41 -14.96
C ILE A 239 6.23 4.24 -15.48
N ARG A 240 6.04 3.83 -16.74
CA ARG A 240 6.86 2.80 -17.39
C ARG A 240 8.31 3.26 -17.59
N LEU A 241 8.52 4.53 -17.91
CA LEU A 241 9.86 5.12 -17.96
C LEU A 241 10.51 5.20 -16.58
N ARG A 242 9.82 5.78 -15.60
CA ARG A 242 10.32 5.97 -14.21
C ARG A 242 10.68 4.66 -13.53
N THR A 243 9.86 3.63 -13.72
CA THR A 243 10.06 2.33 -13.07
C THR A 243 10.96 1.39 -13.86
N GLY A 244 11.28 1.71 -15.12
CA GLY A 244 12.00 0.82 -16.02
C GLY A 244 11.21 -0.40 -16.48
N HIS A 245 9.93 -0.53 -16.11
CA HIS A 245 9.01 -1.58 -16.59
C HIS A 245 8.36 -1.13 -17.90
N ASN A 246 9.18 -1.03 -18.94
CA ASN A 246 8.78 -0.56 -20.25
C ASN A 246 9.17 -1.56 -21.35
N ARG A 247 8.73 -1.28 -22.57
CA ARG A 247 8.97 -2.11 -23.74
C ARG A 247 10.27 -1.81 -24.50
N LEU A 248 11.22 -1.10 -23.88
CA LEU A 248 12.55 -0.90 -24.47
C LEU A 248 13.38 -2.19 -24.40
N ASN A 249 14.33 -2.35 -25.35
CA ASN A 249 15.13 -3.57 -25.52
C ASN A 249 15.81 -4.03 -24.23
N ALA A 250 16.32 -3.11 -23.41
CA ALA A 250 17.00 -3.47 -22.16
C ALA A 250 16.08 -4.25 -21.21
N HIS A 251 14.83 -3.81 -21.03
CA HIS A 251 13.87 -4.51 -20.17
C HIS A 251 13.35 -5.78 -20.85
N MET A 252 12.98 -5.69 -22.13
CA MET A 252 12.40 -6.79 -22.90
C MET A 252 13.36 -7.98 -23.05
N ASN A 253 14.65 -7.74 -23.25
CA ASN A 253 15.66 -8.79 -23.32
C ASN A 253 15.97 -9.37 -21.93
N ARG A 254 16.14 -8.52 -20.90
CA ARG A 254 16.58 -9.00 -19.59
C ARG A 254 15.49 -9.75 -18.83
N LYS A 255 14.24 -9.26 -18.87
CA LYS A 255 13.12 -9.84 -18.10
C LYS A 255 12.28 -10.83 -18.89
N PHE A 256 11.96 -10.52 -20.15
CA PHE A 256 11.03 -11.34 -20.93
C PHE A 256 11.69 -12.20 -22.00
N LYS A 257 12.96 -11.96 -22.33
CA LYS A 257 13.70 -12.67 -23.40
C LYS A 257 13.02 -12.55 -24.77
N LEU A 258 12.25 -11.49 -24.98
CA LEU A 258 11.51 -11.24 -26.24
C LEU A 258 12.29 -10.36 -27.23
N ALA A 259 13.18 -9.50 -26.72
CA ALA A 259 14.10 -8.75 -27.57
C ALA A 259 15.41 -9.55 -27.75
N PRO A 260 15.98 -9.62 -28.97
CA PRO A 260 17.18 -10.42 -29.25
C PRO A 260 18.43 -9.90 -28.52
N SER A 261 18.51 -8.60 -28.28
CA SER A 261 19.61 -7.94 -27.58
C SER A 261 19.06 -6.81 -26.70
N PRO A 262 19.70 -6.46 -25.57
CA PRO A 262 19.37 -5.26 -24.81
C PRO A 262 19.84 -3.97 -25.49
N THR A 263 20.76 -4.07 -26.47
CA THR A 263 21.39 -2.94 -27.15
C THR A 263 20.38 -2.12 -27.96
N CYS A 264 20.57 -0.80 -27.94
CA CYS A 264 19.81 0.14 -28.76
C CYS A 264 20.23 0.02 -30.23
N ALA A 265 19.34 0.34 -31.16
CA ALA A 265 19.62 0.34 -32.60
C ALA A 265 20.76 1.30 -33.00
N CYS A 266 21.08 2.29 -32.15
CA CYS A 266 22.23 3.17 -32.34
C CYS A 266 23.58 2.47 -32.15
N GLY A 267 23.60 1.27 -31.57
CA GLY A 267 24.80 0.45 -31.36
C GLY A 267 25.72 0.89 -30.20
N GLN A 268 25.40 1.98 -29.47
CA GLN A 268 26.32 2.52 -28.46
C GLN A 268 26.12 1.96 -27.05
N GLU A 269 24.87 1.79 -26.63
CA GLU A 269 24.53 1.33 -25.28
C GLU A 269 23.24 0.50 -25.29
N ASP A 270 22.89 -0.07 -24.14
CA ASP A 270 21.57 -0.67 -23.91
C ASP A 270 20.45 0.35 -24.06
N GLN A 271 19.34 -0.05 -24.69
CA GLN A 271 18.17 0.81 -24.86
C GLN A 271 17.41 0.97 -23.54
N THR A 272 17.89 1.87 -22.70
CA THR A 272 17.25 2.27 -21.43
C THR A 272 16.53 3.61 -21.60
N ALA A 273 15.63 3.92 -20.65
CA ALA A 273 14.97 5.23 -20.61
C ALA A 273 15.98 6.38 -20.54
N GLU A 274 17.04 6.22 -19.74
CA GLU A 274 18.14 7.19 -19.66
C GLU A 274 18.85 7.36 -21.01
N HIS A 275 19.18 6.25 -21.67
CA HIS A 275 19.84 6.30 -22.98
C HIS A 275 19.00 7.05 -24.01
N ILE A 276 17.72 6.69 -24.19
CA ILE A 276 16.86 7.34 -25.19
C ILE A 276 16.59 8.81 -24.86
N LEU A 277 16.45 9.16 -23.58
CA LEU A 277 16.13 10.52 -23.14
C LEU A 277 17.35 11.44 -23.11
N GLN A 278 18.58 10.92 -22.97
CA GLN A 278 19.78 11.74 -22.75
C GLN A 278 20.87 11.62 -23.81
N ARG A 279 21.07 10.45 -24.42
CA ARG A 279 22.33 10.13 -25.12
C ARG A 279 22.18 9.47 -26.47
N CYS A 280 21.03 8.89 -26.79
CA CYS A 280 20.81 8.18 -28.06
C CYS A 280 21.03 9.13 -29.26
N PRO A 281 22.00 8.87 -30.15
CA PRO A 281 22.28 9.74 -31.29
C PRO A 281 21.20 9.64 -32.38
N LEU A 282 20.50 8.51 -32.47
CA LEU A 282 19.38 8.32 -33.41
C LEU A 282 18.15 9.14 -33.06
N LEU A 283 18.08 9.70 -31.85
CA LEU A 283 16.96 10.49 -31.35
C LEU A 283 17.38 11.92 -31.01
N ASP A 284 18.54 12.37 -31.51
CA ASP A 284 19.14 13.63 -31.10
C ASP A 284 18.37 14.84 -31.65
N GLU A 285 17.93 14.77 -32.90
CA GLU A 285 17.14 15.82 -33.54
C GLU A 285 15.77 15.98 -32.86
N GLU A 286 15.02 14.89 -32.68
CA GLU A 286 13.73 14.92 -31.97
C GLU A 286 13.88 15.37 -30.51
N ARG A 287 15.01 15.03 -29.86
CA ARG A 287 15.28 15.48 -28.50
C ARG A 287 15.56 16.97 -28.45
N LYS A 288 16.29 17.53 -29.41
CA LYS A 288 16.59 18.98 -29.50
C LYS A 288 15.34 19.79 -29.82
N GLU A 289 14.41 19.26 -30.61
CA GLU A 289 13.12 19.90 -30.86
C GLU A 289 12.32 20.07 -29.55
N VAL A 290 12.30 19.04 -28.70
CA VAL A 290 11.55 19.07 -27.43
C VAL A 290 12.31 19.78 -26.32
N TRP A 291 13.64 19.61 -26.26
CA TRP A 291 14.54 20.23 -25.28
C TRP A 291 15.72 20.93 -25.98
N PRO A 292 15.56 22.21 -26.38
CA PRO A 292 16.63 22.96 -27.04
C PRO A 292 17.85 23.20 -26.16
N SER A 293 17.67 23.17 -24.83
CA SER A 293 18.74 23.30 -23.84
C SER A 293 18.98 21.99 -23.08
N PRO A 294 20.24 21.73 -22.64
CA PRO A 294 20.56 20.54 -21.84
C PRO A 294 19.66 20.43 -20.61
N THR A 295 18.76 19.44 -20.64
CA THR A 295 17.77 19.22 -19.57
C THR A 295 18.11 17.90 -18.85
N PRO A 296 18.32 17.90 -17.52
CA PRO A 296 18.64 16.69 -16.77
C PRO A 296 17.54 15.63 -16.82
N LEU A 297 17.92 14.35 -16.73
CA LEU A 297 16.97 13.23 -16.69
C LEU A 297 15.95 13.39 -15.56
N GLN A 298 16.37 13.91 -14.40
CA GLN A 298 15.50 14.17 -13.27
C GLN A 298 14.36 15.14 -13.63
N THR A 299 14.65 16.19 -14.39
CA THR A 299 13.64 17.17 -14.82
C THR A 299 12.70 16.57 -15.87
N LYS A 300 13.23 15.79 -16.82
CA LYS A 300 12.41 15.10 -17.83
C LYS A 300 11.43 14.13 -17.16
N LEU A 301 11.91 13.34 -16.20
CA LEU A 301 11.11 12.31 -15.56
C LEU A 301 10.28 12.81 -14.38
N TYR A 302 10.68 13.85 -13.65
CA TYR A 302 10.05 14.28 -12.38
C TYR A 302 9.89 15.81 -12.25
N GLY A 303 9.94 16.53 -13.37
CA GLY A 303 9.80 18.00 -13.40
C GLY A 303 8.37 18.49 -13.26
N SER A 304 8.14 19.74 -13.69
CA SER A 304 6.80 20.34 -13.76
C SER A 304 5.92 19.62 -14.77
N ARG A 305 4.59 19.84 -14.70
CA ARG A 305 3.63 19.34 -15.68
C ARG A 305 4.10 19.50 -17.13
N GLN A 306 4.60 20.68 -17.48
CA GLN A 306 5.07 20.98 -18.84
C GLN A 306 6.26 20.09 -19.25
N GLU A 307 7.19 19.80 -18.34
CA GLU A 307 8.33 18.91 -18.61
C GLU A 307 7.91 17.45 -18.73
N LEU A 308 6.91 17.04 -17.95
CA LEU A 308 6.32 15.71 -18.07
C LEU A 308 5.57 15.53 -19.40
N GLU A 309 4.80 16.54 -19.83
CA GLU A 309 4.12 16.56 -21.11
C GLU A 309 5.13 16.48 -22.27
N LYS A 310 6.20 17.29 -22.24
CA LYS A 310 7.32 17.22 -23.20
C LYS A 310 7.88 15.81 -23.32
N THR A 311 8.13 15.14 -22.19
CA THR A 311 8.64 13.76 -22.20
C THR A 311 7.66 12.81 -22.90
N THR A 312 6.36 12.93 -22.63
CA THR A 312 5.37 12.07 -23.28
C THR A 312 5.21 12.36 -24.78
N THR A 313 5.36 13.62 -25.18
CA THR A 313 5.37 14.04 -26.59
C THR A 313 6.58 13.46 -27.30
N PHE A 314 7.78 13.60 -26.74
CA PHE A 314 9.02 13.03 -27.29
C PHE A 314 8.91 11.52 -27.53
N ILE A 315 8.40 10.76 -26.57
CA ILE A 315 8.23 9.31 -26.73
C ILE A 315 7.27 8.98 -27.87
N THR A 316 6.23 9.79 -28.04
CA THR A 316 5.22 9.58 -29.08
C THR A 316 5.76 9.96 -30.46
N SER A 317 6.46 11.09 -30.58
CA SER A 317 7.06 11.55 -31.84
C SER A 317 8.20 10.64 -32.29
N ALA A 318 9.01 10.13 -31.36
CA ALA A 318 10.06 9.17 -31.62
C ALA A 318 9.56 7.75 -31.97
N GLY A 319 8.24 7.51 -31.98
CA GLY A 319 7.65 6.19 -32.27
C GLY A 319 8.02 5.12 -31.24
N LEU A 320 8.39 5.53 -30.02
CA LEU A 320 8.85 4.60 -28.99
C LEU A 320 7.66 4.01 -28.24
N ILE A 321 7.61 2.68 -28.23
CA ILE A 321 6.65 1.94 -27.42
C ILE A 321 7.30 1.72 -26.04
N VAL A 322 6.79 2.42 -25.03
CA VAL A 322 7.23 2.29 -23.64
C VAL A 322 6.22 1.57 -22.79
#